data_AF-A0A109RUY4-F1
#
_entry.id   AF-A0A109RUY4-F1
#
_cell.length_a   1.000
_cell.length_b   1.000
_cell.length_c   1.000
_cell.angle_alpha   90.00
_cell.angle_beta   90.00
_cell.angle_gamma   90.00
#
_symmetry.space_group_name_H-M   'P 1'
#
loop_
_entity.id
_entity.type
_entity.pdbx_description
1 polymer ?
#
loop_
_entity_poly.entity_id
_entity_poly.type
_entity_poly.pdbx_seq_one_letter_code
_entity_poly.pdbx_strand_id
1 'polypeptide(L)'
;MKNRILTALTLGLLLSACGQSREEELKEQHSKGAELVEDKAAMAKGLGDALQKDGKDAARSITQGVGGVMKGMAQGVDSVEADFKIQLSESAKSKQLKAERAVLQEKNADGQKGLKVYVLSEQAFNGKLQLRALDEKGNEIGRSQKVEQTLAADDANYIDFRFDAATPLSRVAQFVIYSTQ
;
A
#
# COMPACT_ATOMS: atom_id res chain seq x y z
N MET A 1 50.04 -60.27 54.90
CA MET A 1 51.31 -59.62 54.50
C MET A 1 51.70 -60.15 53.13
N LYS A 2 52.17 -59.26 52.25
CA LYS A 2 52.89 -59.52 50.97
C LYS A 2 51.99 -60.08 49.85
N ASN A 3 51.97 -59.55 48.62
CA ASN A 3 52.93 -58.71 47.91
C ASN A 3 52.22 -57.84 46.86
N ARG A 4 52.62 -56.57 46.81
CA ARG A 4 52.47 -55.70 45.64
C ARG A 4 53.70 -55.90 44.73
N ILE A 5 53.55 -55.48 43.47
CA ILE A 5 54.61 -55.10 42.50
C ILE A 5 55.11 -56.22 41.58
N LEU A 6 54.55 -56.27 40.36
CA LEU A 6 55.19 -56.43 39.03
C LEU A 6 54.01 -56.65 38.07
N THR A 7 53.66 -55.75 37.16
CA THR A 7 54.42 -55.46 35.94
C THR A 7 53.97 -54.11 35.36
N ALA A 8 54.87 -53.14 35.36
CA ALA A 8 54.90 -52.11 34.35
C ALA A 8 55.73 -52.67 33.19
N LEU A 9 55.18 -52.69 31.97
CA LEU A 9 55.84 -52.54 30.66
C LEU A 9 55.00 -53.22 29.55
N THR A 10 54.01 -52.50 29.01
CA THR A 10 53.60 -52.68 27.61
C THR A 10 53.43 -51.29 27.00
N LEU A 11 54.55 -50.83 26.47
CA LEU A 11 54.73 -49.66 25.64
C LEU A 11 54.05 -49.89 24.27
N GLY A 12 53.25 -48.91 23.86
CA GLY A 12 53.06 -48.45 22.48
C GLY A 12 52.71 -49.47 21.39
N LEU A 13 51.46 -49.44 20.93
CA LEU A 13 51.05 -49.48 19.52
C LEU A 13 49.53 -49.56 19.48
N LEU A 14 48.88 -48.49 19.01
CA LEU A 14 47.60 -48.46 18.27
C LEU A 14 47.17 -46.98 18.10
N LEU A 15 48.06 -46.17 17.50
CA LEU A 15 47.65 -44.99 16.75
C LEU A 15 47.55 -45.42 15.28
N SER A 16 46.34 -45.60 14.78
CA SER A 16 45.91 -45.32 13.39
C SER A 16 44.66 -46.13 13.04
N ALA A 17 43.48 -45.54 13.26
CA ALA A 17 42.32 -45.75 12.40
C ALA A 17 41.32 -44.59 12.61
N CYS A 18 41.23 -43.72 11.59
CA CYS A 18 40.19 -42.70 11.36
C CYS A 18 40.04 -41.56 12.38
N GLY A 19 41.10 -40.76 12.53
CA GLY A 19 40.95 -39.36 12.92
C GLY A 19 40.72 -38.50 11.68
N GLN A 20 39.46 -38.31 11.25
CA GLN A 20 39.07 -37.03 10.68
C GLN A 20 38.74 -36.14 11.88
N SER A 21 39.57 -35.13 12.09
CA SER A 21 39.43 -34.23 13.22
C SER A 21 38.07 -33.54 13.13
N ARG A 22 37.40 -33.40 14.29
CA ARG A 22 36.20 -32.56 14.49
C ARG A 22 36.31 -31.15 13.87
N GLU A 23 37.50 -30.70 13.50
CA GLU A 23 37.77 -29.44 12.81
C GLU A 23 37.38 -29.43 11.32
N GLU A 24 37.41 -30.57 10.62
CA GLU A 24 36.93 -30.66 9.22
C GLU A 24 35.40 -30.59 9.14
N GLU A 25 34.70 -31.28 10.04
CA GLU A 25 33.23 -31.26 10.15
C GLU A 25 32.71 -29.86 10.56
N LEU A 26 33.42 -29.18 11.47
CA LEU A 26 33.11 -27.79 11.84
C LEU A 26 33.33 -26.82 10.67
N LYS A 27 34.38 -27.01 9.86
CA LYS A 27 34.62 -26.17 8.67
C LYS A 27 33.54 -26.38 7.60
N GLU A 28 33.08 -27.62 7.40
CA GLU A 28 32.00 -27.92 6.44
C GLU A 28 30.63 -27.41 6.92
N GLN A 29 30.35 -27.44 8.23
CA GLN A 29 29.15 -26.82 8.80
C GLN A 29 29.22 -25.29 8.79
N HIS A 30 30.40 -24.70 8.98
CA HIS A 30 30.60 -23.26 8.85
C HIS A 30 30.54 -22.80 7.40
N SER A 31 31.00 -23.58 6.42
CA SER A 31 30.87 -23.25 5.00
C SER A 31 29.42 -23.33 4.55
N LYS A 32 28.69 -24.39 4.93
CA LYS A 32 27.23 -24.51 4.66
C LYS A 32 26.43 -23.42 5.37
N GLY A 33 26.81 -23.06 6.60
CA GLY A 33 26.18 -21.96 7.34
C GLY A 33 26.46 -20.59 6.71
N ALA A 34 27.68 -20.33 6.26
CA ALA A 34 28.06 -19.11 5.56
C ALA A 34 27.36 -19.00 4.19
N GLU A 35 27.31 -20.09 3.44
CA GLU A 35 26.60 -20.18 2.15
C GLU A 35 25.10 -19.96 2.31
N LEU A 36 24.46 -20.51 3.35
CA LEU A 36 23.05 -20.26 3.66
C LEU A 36 22.77 -18.81 4.10
N VAL A 37 23.74 -18.14 4.74
CA VAL A 37 23.63 -16.72 5.11
C VAL A 37 23.82 -15.83 3.88
N GLU A 38 24.74 -16.18 2.99
CA GLU A 38 24.97 -15.50 1.73
C GLU A 38 23.78 -15.66 0.78
N ASP A 39 23.20 -16.86 0.67
CA ASP A 39 21.99 -17.14 -0.10
C ASP A 39 20.78 -16.38 0.44
N LYS A 40 20.60 -16.32 1.77
CA LYS A 40 19.53 -15.51 2.38
C LYS A 40 19.75 -14.02 2.14
N ALA A 41 20.99 -13.53 2.20
CA ALA A 41 21.31 -12.15 1.89
C ALA A 41 21.08 -11.83 0.41
N ALA A 42 21.41 -12.76 -0.49
CA ALA A 42 21.17 -12.64 -1.93
C ALA A 42 19.68 -12.68 -2.26
N MET A 43 18.89 -13.54 -1.60
CA MET A 43 17.43 -13.57 -1.73
C MET A 43 16.77 -12.31 -1.15
N ALA A 44 17.22 -11.83 0.01
CA ALA A 44 16.73 -10.59 0.60
C ALA A 44 17.07 -9.38 -0.27
N LYS A 45 18.27 -9.35 -0.85
CA LYS A 45 18.70 -8.34 -1.81
C LYS A 45 17.92 -8.44 -3.11
N GLY A 46 17.68 -9.64 -3.64
CA GLY A 46 16.87 -9.86 -4.84
C GLY A 46 15.42 -9.43 -4.67
N LEU A 47 14.83 -9.72 -3.50
CA LEU A 47 13.49 -9.23 -3.14
C LEU A 47 13.47 -7.71 -2.92
N GLY A 48 14.51 -7.15 -2.31
CA GLY A 48 14.68 -5.71 -2.12
C GLY A 48 14.83 -4.96 -3.43
N ASP A 49 15.64 -5.48 -4.35
CA ASP A 49 15.86 -4.90 -5.68
C ASP A 49 14.60 -5.00 -6.55
N ALA A 50 13.84 -6.09 -6.45
CA ALA A 50 12.53 -6.24 -7.12
C ALA A 50 11.49 -5.24 -6.58
N LEU A 51 11.34 -5.14 -5.26
CA LEU A 51 10.44 -4.17 -4.61
C LEU A 51 10.87 -2.72 -4.87
N GLN A 52 12.17 -2.43 -4.90
CA GLN A 52 12.68 -1.10 -5.20
C GLN A 52 12.50 -0.75 -6.67
N LYS A 53 12.59 -1.73 -7.58
CA LYS A 53 12.33 -1.54 -9.00
C LYS A 53 10.84 -1.30 -9.26
N ASP A 54 9.96 -2.14 -8.72
CA ASP A 54 8.51 -1.97 -8.81
C ASP A 54 8.04 -0.68 -8.13
N GLY A 55 8.64 -0.32 -6.99
CA GLY A 55 8.41 0.94 -6.29
C GLY A 55 8.92 2.17 -7.07
N LYS A 56 10.05 2.07 -7.78
CA LYS A 56 10.56 3.15 -8.65
C LYS A 56 9.72 3.30 -9.92
N ASP A 57 9.25 2.21 -10.50
CA ASP A 57 8.42 2.26 -11.71
C ASP A 57 7.00 2.76 -11.38
N ALA A 58 6.47 2.42 -10.20
CA ALA A 58 5.27 3.05 -9.64
C ALA A 58 5.48 4.54 -9.27
N ALA A 59 6.66 4.92 -8.76
CA ALA A 59 6.97 6.33 -8.46
C ALA A 59 7.18 7.18 -9.73
N ARG A 60 7.66 6.58 -10.83
CA ARG A 60 7.85 7.26 -12.12
C ARG A 60 6.52 7.57 -12.83
N SER A 61 5.52 6.69 -12.76
CA SER A 61 4.20 6.98 -13.33
C SER A 61 3.50 8.14 -12.62
N ILE A 62 3.78 8.34 -11.32
CA ILE A 62 3.26 9.44 -10.51
C ILE A 62 3.94 10.79 -10.86
N THR A 63 5.12 10.79 -11.48
CA THR A 63 5.92 12.02 -11.73
C THR A 63 5.43 12.85 -12.94
N GLN A 64 4.60 12.30 -13.83
CA GLN A 64 4.10 13.03 -15.01
C GLN A 64 2.72 13.69 -14.83
N GLY A 65 2.07 13.51 -13.68
CA GLY A 65 0.83 14.21 -13.33
C GLY A 65 1.12 15.53 -12.62
N VAL A 66 0.89 16.66 -13.28
CA VAL A 66 1.06 18.02 -12.73
C VAL A 66 0.19 18.22 -11.48
N GLY A 67 0.85 18.36 -10.32
CA GLY A 67 0.26 18.74 -9.02
C GLY A 67 0.81 17.88 -7.87
N GLY A 68 2.05 18.16 -7.44
CA GLY A 68 2.78 17.29 -6.52
C GLY A 68 2.36 17.35 -5.06
N VAL A 69 2.59 16.23 -4.35
CA VAL A 69 3.38 16.18 -3.11
C VAL A 69 3.92 14.76 -2.88
N MET A 70 5.25 14.62 -2.94
CA MET A 70 5.96 13.52 -2.29
C MET A 70 6.30 13.99 -0.88
N LYS A 71 5.68 13.41 0.16
CA LYS A 71 6.21 13.52 1.54
C LYS A 71 5.64 12.44 2.45
N GLY A 72 6.53 11.72 3.12
CA GLY A 72 6.27 11.32 4.51
C GLY A 72 5.90 9.86 4.73
N MET A 73 6.93 9.02 4.75
CA MET A 73 7.01 7.87 5.62
C MET A 73 6.81 8.33 7.09
N ALA A 74 5.59 8.26 7.63
CA ALA A 74 5.32 8.55 9.04
C ALA A 74 3.99 7.91 9.50
N GLN A 75 4.13 6.80 10.24
CA GLN A 75 3.33 6.40 11.40
C GLN A 75 1.85 6.85 11.46
N GLY A 76 0.95 5.90 11.22
CA GLY A 76 -0.32 5.79 11.95
C GLY A 76 -1.31 6.95 11.83
N VAL A 77 -2.11 6.97 10.76
CA VAL A 77 -3.43 7.61 10.71
C VAL A 77 -4.35 6.73 9.86
N ASP A 78 -5.51 6.33 10.40
CA ASP A 78 -6.51 5.45 9.75
C ASP A 78 -7.28 6.16 8.61
N SER A 79 -6.69 7.14 7.95
CA SER A 79 -7.31 7.83 6.83
C SER A 79 -6.22 8.38 5.91
N VAL A 80 -6.04 7.72 4.77
CA VAL A 80 -5.21 8.24 3.68
C VAL A 80 -5.98 9.41 3.08
N GLU A 81 -5.67 10.62 3.52
CA GLU A 81 -6.05 11.85 2.84
C GLU A 81 -5.30 11.90 1.50
N ALA A 82 -5.84 11.21 0.50
CA ALA A 82 -5.38 11.36 -0.86
C ALA A 82 -5.99 12.64 -1.45
N ASP A 83 -5.14 13.53 -1.94
CA ASP A 83 -5.53 14.70 -2.74
C ASP A 83 -6.10 14.22 -4.09
N PHE A 84 -7.32 13.67 -4.07
CA PHE A 84 -8.01 13.30 -5.29
C PHE A 84 -8.40 14.57 -6.04
N LYS A 85 -8.04 14.65 -7.32
CA LYS A 85 -8.50 15.72 -8.20
C LYS A 85 -10.02 15.58 -8.40
N ILE A 86 -10.78 16.45 -7.75
CA ILE A 86 -12.22 16.56 -7.96
C ILE A 86 -12.48 17.66 -8.98
N GLN A 87 -13.14 17.31 -10.07
CA GLN A 87 -13.63 18.27 -11.04
C GLN A 87 -15.15 18.37 -10.97
N LEU A 88 -15.68 19.47 -11.46
CA LEU A 88 -17.12 19.65 -11.67
C LEU A 88 -17.40 19.51 -13.16
N SER A 89 -18.47 18.81 -13.50
CA SER A 89 -19.01 18.84 -14.85
C SER A 89 -19.63 20.21 -15.14
N GLU A 90 -19.90 20.50 -16.42
CA GLU A 90 -20.66 21.69 -16.80
C GLU A 90 -22.06 21.72 -16.17
N SER A 91 -22.68 20.56 -15.93
CA SER A 91 -23.98 20.50 -15.25
C SER A 91 -23.89 20.92 -13.78
N ALA A 92 -22.78 20.65 -13.09
CA ALA A 92 -22.57 21.11 -11.72
C ALA A 92 -22.10 22.57 -11.65
N LYS A 93 -21.18 22.99 -12.54
CA LYS A 93 -20.69 24.37 -12.61
C LYS A 93 -21.79 25.39 -12.93
N SER A 94 -22.70 25.04 -13.84
CA SER A 94 -23.87 25.89 -14.15
C SER A 94 -24.83 26.07 -12.96
N LYS A 95 -24.69 25.26 -11.91
CA LYS A 95 -25.38 25.41 -10.63
C LYS A 95 -24.56 26.15 -9.58
N GLN A 96 -23.40 26.70 -9.95
CA GLN A 96 -22.46 27.41 -9.07
C GLN A 96 -22.00 26.56 -7.87
N LEU A 97 -21.84 25.25 -8.11
CA LEU A 97 -21.26 24.34 -7.14
C LEU A 97 -19.73 24.37 -7.24
N LYS A 98 -19.08 24.21 -6.09
CA LYS A 98 -17.64 24.01 -5.95
C LYS A 98 -17.35 22.74 -5.16
N ALA A 99 -16.19 22.14 -5.35
CA ALA A 99 -15.74 20.99 -4.58
C ALA A 99 -14.24 21.11 -4.34
N GLU A 100 -13.81 20.81 -3.11
CA GLU A 100 -12.42 21.02 -2.70
C GLU A 100 -11.78 19.72 -2.20
N ARG A 101 -12.29 19.19 -1.09
CA ARG A 101 -11.69 18.06 -0.38
C ARG A 101 -12.46 16.78 -0.61
N ALA A 102 -11.73 15.69 -0.84
CA ALA A 102 -12.28 14.33 -0.85
C ALA A 102 -11.59 13.47 0.21
N VAL A 103 -12.38 12.67 0.90
CA VAL A 103 -11.89 11.65 1.84
C VAL A 103 -12.38 10.29 1.37
N LEU A 104 -11.45 9.38 1.11
CA LEU A 104 -11.79 7.99 0.80
C LEU A 104 -12.34 7.32 2.05
N GLN A 105 -13.50 6.71 1.92
CA GLN A 105 -14.09 5.86 2.95
C GLN A 105 -13.88 4.41 2.54
N GLU A 106 -12.98 3.70 3.22
CA GLU A 106 -12.80 2.26 3.01
C GLU A 106 -14.08 1.50 3.36
N LYS A 107 -14.81 1.99 4.36
CA LYS A 107 -16.15 1.56 4.78
C LYS A 107 -16.93 2.78 5.24
N ASN A 108 -18.03 3.10 4.56
CA ASN A 108 -19.02 4.06 5.03
C ASN A 108 -19.89 3.44 6.14
N ALA A 109 -20.91 4.18 6.61
CA ALA A 109 -21.83 3.72 7.66
C ALA A 109 -22.49 2.36 7.38
N ASP A 110 -22.57 1.96 6.11
CA ASP A 110 -23.18 0.72 5.64
C ASP A 110 -22.14 -0.31 5.16
N GLY A 111 -20.87 -0.10 5.48
CA GLY A 111 -19.77 -1.03 5.14
C GLY A 111 -19.34 -1.03 3.67
N GLN A 112 -19.81 -0.07 2.87
CA GLN A 112 -19.46 0.06 1.46
C GLN A 112 -18.32 1.06 1.24
N LYS A 113 -17.56 0.87 0.17
CA LYS A 113 -16.54 1.84 -0.25
C LYS A 113 -17.23 3.10 -0.75
N GLY A 114 -16.75 4.26 -0.33
CA GLY A 114 -17.33 5.55 -0.70
C GLY A 114 -16.30 6.67 -0.75
N LEU A 115 -16.75 7.84 -1.19
CA LEU A 115 -15.97 9.07 -1.17
C LEU A 115 -16.81 10.16 -0.52
N LYS A 116 -16.31 10.75 0.56
CA LYS A 116 -16.92 11.93 1.17
C LYS A 116 -16.32 13.17 0.52
N VAL A 117 -17.13 14.02 -0.09
CA VAL A 117 -16.64 15.23 -0.77
C VAL A 117 -17.20 16.47 -0.11
N TYR A 118 -16.35 17.45 0.18
CA TYR A 118 -16.77 18.76 0.63
C TYR A 118 -17.23 19.59 -0.56
N VAL A 119 -18.53 19.88 -0.61
CA VAL A 119 -19.19 20.60 -1.69
C VAL A 119 -19.74 21.91 -1.15
N LEU A 120 -19.45 23.00 -1.85
CA LEU A 120 -19.93 24.35 -1.55
C LEU A 120 -20.90 24.79 -2.65
N SER A 121 -21.85 25.66 -2.30
CA SER A 121 -22.83 26.21 -3.22
C SER A 121 -22.88 27.72 -3.09
N GLU A 122 -22.60 28.47 -4.17
CA GLU A 122 -22.70 29.94 -4.13
C GLU A 122 -24.16 30.42 -4.17
N GLN A 123 -25.05 29.62 -4.77
CA GLN A 123 -26.49 29.87 -4.81
C GLN A 123 -27.26 28.68 -4.22
N ALA A 124 -28.55 28.86 -3.92
CA ALA A 124 -29.37 27.75 -3.46
C ALA A 124 -29.42 26.61 -4.50
N PHE A 125 -29.15 25.39 -4.06
CA PHE A 125 -29.19 24.18 -4.88
C PHE A 125 -30.21 23.20 -4.30
N ASN A 126 -31.10 22.71 -5.17
CA ASN A 126 -31.96 21.58 -4.87
C ASN A 126 -31.94 20.63 -6.06
N GLY A 127 -31.42 19.42 -5.84
CA GLY A 127 -31.30 18.43 -6.90
C GLY A 127 -30.48 17.22 -6.48
N LYS A 128 -30.06 16.44 -7.47
CA LYS A 128 -29.29 15.22 -7.25
C LYS A 128 -27.87 15.40 -7.73
N LEU A 129 -26.92 15.04 -6.88
CA LEU A 129 -25.51 14.97 -7.24
C LEU A 129 -25.10 13.52 -7.50
N GLN A 130 -24.18 13.33 -8.43
CA GLN A 130 -23.58 12.04 -8.72
C GLN A 130 -22.10 12.21 -8.98
N LEU A 131 -21.30 11.35 -8.37
CA LEU A 131 -19.87 11.32 -8.57
C LEU A 131 -19.51 10.23 -9.58
N ARG A 132 -18.68 10.57 -10.56
CA ARG A 132 -18.16 9.61 -11.54
C ARG A 132 -16.66 9.48 -11.38
N ALA A 133 -16.17 8.26 -11.48
CA ALA A 133 -14.79 7.91 -11.31
C ALA A 133 -14.18 7.55 -12.68
N LEU A 134 -13.11 8.24 -13.04
CA LEU A 134 -12.43 8.09 -14.32
C LEU A 134 -11.03 7.50 -14.14
N ASP A 135 -10.62 6.63 -15.05
CA ASP A 135 -9.24 6.13 -15.11
C ASP A 135 -8.27 7.18 -15.71
N GLU A 136 -6.97 6.86 -15.77
CA GLU A 136 -5.93 7.73 -16.33
C GLU A 136 -6.16 8.09 -17.82
N LYS A 137 -6.94 7.27 -18.54
CA LYS A 137 -7.29 7.49 -19.94
C LYS A 137 -8.59 8.30 -20.09
N GLY A 138 -9.23 8.67 -18.98
CA GLY A 138 -10.50 9.40 -18.94
C GLY A 138 -11.74 8.53 -19.15
N ASN A 139 -11.62 7.19 -19.15
CA ASN A 139 -12.78 6.31 -19.24
C ASN A 139 -13.50 6.23 -17.91
N GLU A 140 -14.84 6.23 -17.94
CA GLU A 140 -15.64 6.00 -16.75
C GLU A 140 -15.50 4.54 -16.29
N ILE A 141 -14.96 4.36 -15.08
CA ILE A 141 -14.77 3.04 -14.44
C ILE A 141 -15.68 2.84 -13.22
N GLY A 142 -16.45 3.87 -12.87
CA GLY A 142 -17.35 3.83 -11.73
C GLY A 142 -18.28 5.03 -11.68
N ARG A 143 -19.45 4.81 -11.08
CA ARG A 143 -20.47 5.83 -10.88
C ARG A 143 -21.14 5.62 -9.54
N SER A 144 -21.26 6.68 -8.76
CA SER A 144 -21.93 6.61 -7.47
C SER A 144 -23.44 6.57 -7.62
N GLN A 145 -24.12 6.16 -6.56
CA GLN A 145 -25.53 6.44 -6.41
C GLN A 145 -25.78 7.95 -6.46
N LYS A 146 -26.95 8.34 -6.99
CA LYS A 146 -27.40 9.73 -6.95
C LYS A 146 -27.78 10.09 -5.52
N VAL A 147 -27.31 11.23 -5.04
CA VAL A 147 -27.58 11.73 -3.69
C VAL A 147 -28.41 13.00 -3.82
N GLU A 148 -29.60 13.02 -3.21
CA GLU A 148 -30.42 14.22 -3.10
C GLU A 148 -29.78 15.19 -2.12
N GLN A 149 -29.69 16.46 -2.52
CA GLN A 149 -29.02 17.50 -1.76
C GLN A 149 -29.81 18.80 -1.85
N THR A 150 -29.98 19.43 -0.70
CA THR A 150 -30.52 20.79 -0.58
C THR A 150 -29.47 21.62 0.12
N LEU A 151 -28.89 22.58 -0.59
CA LEU A 151 -27.90 23.51 -0.09
C LEU A 151 -28.49 24.91 -0.18
N ALA A 152 -28.36 25.71 0.88
CA ALA A 152 -28.70 27.13 0.80
C ALA A 152 -27.67 27.90 -0.06
N ALA A 153 -27.93 29.17 -0.31
CA ALA A 153 -26.91 30.04 -0.89
C ALA A 153 -25.78 30.24 0.13
N ASP A 154 -24.53 30.19 -0.33
CA ASP A 154 -23.32 30.23 0.49
C ASP A 154 -23.21 29.09 1.53
N ASP A 155 -23.78 27.94 1.20
CA ASP A 155 -23.78 26.75 2.07
C ASP A 155 -22.68 25.76 1.66
N ALA A 156 -22.25 24.92 2.59
CA ALA A 156 -21.22 23.93 2.35
C ALA A 156 -21.41 22.69 3.24
N ASN A 157 -21.37 21.51 2.61
CA ASN A 157 -21.59 20.24 3.30
C ASN A 157 -20.65 19.15 2.78
N TYR A 158 -20.36 18.19 3.66
CA TYR A 158 -19.77 16.93 3.26
C TYR A 158 -20.84 15.98 2.74
N ILE A 159 -20.67 15.52 1.51
CA ILE A 159 -21.63 14.66 0.81
C ILE A 159 -21.00 13.28 0.61
N ASP A 160 -21.70 12.24 1.02
CA ASP A 160 -21.24 10.85 0.92
C ASP A 160 -21.68 10.23 -0.41
N PHE A 161 -20.71 9.98 -1.30
CA PHE A 161 -20.93 9.31 -2.56
C PHE A 161 -20.58 7.83 -2.47
N ARG A 162 -21.61 6.99 -2.59
CA ARG A 162 -21.50 5.54 -2.49
C ARG A 162 -21.31 4.92 -3.87
N PHE A 163 -20.25 4.13 -4.02
CA PHE A 163 -20.01 3.38 -5.24
C PHE A 163 -20.47 1.93 -5.10
N ASP A 164 -20.71 1.29 -6.24
CA ASP A 164 -20.87 -0.15 -6.26
C ASP A 164 -19.59 -0.83 -5.77
N ALA A 165 -19.73 -1.94 -5.03
CA ALA A 165 -18.60 -2.66 -4.43
C ALA A 165 -17.59 -3.18 -5.47
N ALA A 166 -18.03 -3.43 -6.70
CA ALA A 166 -17.17 -3.83 -7.81
C ALA A 166 -16.38 -2.66 -8.42
N THR A 167 -16.65 -1.41 -8.01
CA THR A 167 -15.94 -0.23 -8.53
C THR A 167 -14.47 -0.28 -8.10
N PRO A 168 -13.52 -0.30 -9.04
CA PRO A 168 -12.10 -0.41 -8.74
C PRO A 168 -11.53 0.97 -8.38
N LEU A 169 -11.85 1.46 -7.17
CA LEU A 169 -11.45 2.80 -6.70
C LEU A 169 -9.93 3.02 -6.69
N SER A 170 -9.12 1.96 -6.58
CA SER A 170 -7.66 2.01 -6.68
C SER A 170 -7.13 2.38 -8.07
N ARG A 171 -7.96 2.31 -9.12
CA ARG A 171 -7.60 2.68 -10.50
C ARG A 171 -8.11 4.06 -10.90
N VAL A 172 -8.71 4.79 -9.97
CA VAL A 172 -9.30 6.09 -10.26
C VAL A 172 -8.21 7.15 -10.28
N ALA A 173 -8.09 7.84 -11.41
CA ALA A 173 -7.21 8.99 -11.56
C ALA A 173 -7.94 10.31 -11.25
N GLN A 174 -9.25 10.36 -11.49
CA GLN A 174 -10.03 11.58 -11.32
C GLN A 174 -11.48 11.28 -10.94
N PHE A 175 -12.04 12.13 -10.09
CA PHE A 175 -13.48 12.16 -9.83
C PHE A 175 -14.12 13.40 -10.45
N VAL A 176 -15.34 13.25 -10.95
CA VAL A 176 -16.12 14.35 -11.53
C VAL A 176 -17.53 14.36 -10.94
N ILE A 177 -17.92 15.49 -10.35
CA ILE A 177 -19.27 15.71 -9.83
C ILE A 177 -20.17 16.18 -10.96
N TYR A 178 -21.33 15.53 -11.09
CA TYR A 178 -22.40 15.93 -11.98
C TYR A 178 -23.62 16.33 -11.16
N SER A 179 -24.22 17.47 -11.51
CA SER A 179 -25.62 17.74 -11.17
C SER A 179 -26.49 16.97 -12.15
N THR A 180 -27.45 16.23 -11.63
CA THR A 180 -28.47 15.50 -12.37
C THR A 180 -29.85 15.99 -11.95
N GLN A 181 -30.79 15.97 -12.89
CA GLN A 181 -32.21 16.12 -12.57
C GLN A 181 -32.72 14.81 -11.92
#